data_AF-A0A2V5YJ02-F1
#
_entry.id   AF-A0A2V5YJ02-F1
#
_cell.length_a   1.000
_cell.length_b   1.000
_cell.length_c   1.000
_cell.angle_alpha   90.00
_cell.angle_beta   90.00
_cell.angle_gamma   90.00
#
_symmetry.space_group_name_H-M   'P 1'
#
loop_
_entity.id
_entity.type
_entity.pdbx_description
1 polymer ?
#
loop_
_entity_poly.entity_id
_entity_poly.type
_entity_poly.pdbx_seq_one_letter_code
_entity_poly.pdbx_strand_id
1 'polypeptide(L)'
;MKAKAKRKRAPRRRSRESSPLTMFESELRTLQRDLRTIAKAYIARLENDLLVCLSALRSYGPIEQVSREILHEIRDLTIVVRNRKLKPEKGRRKDLRKIDSLIVDLVSSIGQKN
;
A
#
# COMPACT_ATOMS: atom_id res chain seq x y z
N MET A 1 -12.30 -50.18 55.55
CA MET A 1 -11.96 -50.05 54.12
C MET A 1 -13.13 -49.40 53.38
N LYS A 2 -13.00 -48.16 52.88
CA LYS A 2 -13.99 -47.56 51.96
C LYS A 2 -13.26 -47.02 50.73
N ALA A 3 -13.59 -47.61 49.58
CA ALA A 3 -12.92 -47.38 48.31
C ALA A 3 -13.20 -45.97 47.77
N LYS A 4 -12.12 -45.29 47.33
CA LYS A 4 -12.18 -43.96 46.72
C LYS A 4 -12.82 -44.05 45.33
N ALA A 5 -13.93 -43.34 45.13
CA ALA A 5 -14.59 -43.20 43.85
C ALA A 5 -13.67 -42.48 42.84
N LYS A 6 -13.27 -43.20 41.79
CA LYS A 6 -12.46 -42.69 40.68
C LYS A 6 -13.36 -41.81 39.79
N ARG A 7 -13.26 -40.48 39.93
CA ARG A 7 -13.90 -39.52 39.01
C ARG A 7 -13.40 -39.79 37.59
N LYS A 8 -14.26 -40.30 36.71
CA LYS A 8 -14.00 -40.40 35.26
C LYS A 8 -13.86 -38.97 34.72
N ARG A 9 -12.63 -38.56 34.40
CA ARG A 9 -12.37 -37.32 33.67
C ARG A 9 -12.97 -37.49 32.27
N ALA A 10 -13.85 -36.58 31.88
CA ALA A 10 -14.41 -36.51 30.54
C ALA A 10 -13.28 -36.54 29.49
N PRO A 11 -13.47 -37.22 28.35
CA PRO A 11 -12.45 -37.23 27.31
C PRO A 11 -12.26 -35.80 26.84
N ARG A 12 -11.04 -35.27 27.05
CA ARG A 12 -10.59 -34.04 26.40
C ARG A 12 -10.99 -34.15 24.94
N ARG A 13 -11.83 -33.21 24.46
CA ARG A 13 -12.11 -33.04 23.03
C ARG A 13 -10.77 -33.18 22.34
N ARG A 14 -10.58 -34.26 21.58
CA ARG A 14 -9.44 -34.42 20.69
C ARG A 14 -9.43 -33.12 19.91
N SER A 15 -8.40 -32.30 20.13
CA SER A 15 -8.05 -31.25 19.19
C SER A 15 -8.06 -31.97 17.86
N ARG A 16 -9.12 -31.73 17.06
CA ARG A 16 -9.22 -32.22 15.68
C ARG A 16 -7.82 -31.98 15.14
N GLU A 17 -7.14 -33.05 14.78
CA GLU A 17 -5.86 -33.02 14.12
C GLU A 17 -6.07 -32.14 12.89
N SER A 18 -5.89 -30.83 13.01
CA SER A 18 -5.71 -30.01 11.84
C SER A 18 -4.33 -30.44 11.39
N SER A 19 -4.34 -31.38 10.43
CA SER A 19 -3.16 -31.79 9.71
C SER A 19 -2.25 -30.57 9.51
N PRO A 20 -0.94 -30.67 9.72
CA PRO A 20 -0.01 -29.56 9.46
C PRO A 20 -0.27 -28.88 8.10
N LEU A 21 -0.79 -29.63 7.13
CA LEU A 21 -1.25 -29.13 5.83
C LEU A 21 -2.44 -28.15 5.94
N THR A 22 -3.47 -28.46 6.74
CA THR A 22 -4.65 -27.56 6.89
C THR A 22 -4.33 -26.34 7.75
N MET A 23 -3.42 -26.46 8.73
CA MET A 23 -2.87 -25.30 9.43
C MET A 23 -2.10 -24.40 8.45
N PHE A 24 -1.17 -24.97 7.68
CA PHE A 24 -0.39 -24.20 6.71
C PHE A 24 -1.25 -23.55 5.63
N GLU A 25 -2.28 -24.24 5.12
CA GLU A 25 -3.24 -23.65 4.18
C GLU A 25 -3.96 -22.44 4.80
N SER A 26 -4.36 -22.53 6.06
CA SER A 26 -5.00 -21.41 6.76
C SER A 26 -4.06 -20.22 6.94
N GLU A 27 -2.78 -20.46 7.25
CA GLU A 27 -1.75 -19.42 7.35
C GLU A 27 -1.48 -18.75 6.00
N LEU A 28 -1.40 -19.53 4.91
CA LEU A 28 -1.25 -18.97 3.56
C LEU A 28 -2.46 -18.11 3.16
N ARG A 29 -3.67 -18.48 3.57
CA ARG A 29 -4.88 -17.68 3.33
C ARG A 29 -4.87 -16.39 4.13
N THR A 30 -4.38 -16.42 5.37
CA THR A 30 -4.16 -15.22 6.20
C THR A 30 -3.13 -14.31 5.54
N LEU A 31 -1.98 -14.84 5.14
CA LEU A 31 -0.94 -14.10 4.43
C LEU A 31 -1.46 -13.46 3.13
N GLN A 32 -2.33 -14.16 2.40
CA GLN A 32 -2.98 -13.60 1.21
C GLN A 32 -3.91 -12.42 1.56
N ARG A 33 -4.63 -12.49 2.67
CA ARG A 33 -5.47 -11.37 3.15
C ARG A 33 -4.61 -10.20 3.57
N ASP A 34 -3.56 -10.45 4.33
CA ASP A 34 -2.62 -9.42 4.80
C ASP A 34 -1.94 -8.73 3.61
N LEU A 35 -1.49 -9.49 2.62
CA LEU A 35 -0.95 -8.95 1.38
C LEU A 35 -1.94 -8.00 0.70
N ARG A 36 -3.22 -8.39 0.58
CA ARG A 36 -4.25 -7.53 -0.02
C ARG A 36 -4.52 -6.29 0.81
N THR A 37 -4.58 -6.40 2.12
CA THR A 37 -4.78 -5.27 3.03
C THR A 37 -3.63 -4.28 2.94
N ILE A 38 -2.39 -4.76 2.99
CA ILE A 38 -1.18 -3.94 2.87
C ILE A 38 -1.11 -3.28 1.49
N ALA A 39 -1.39 -4.03 0.42
CA ALA A 39 -1.42 -3.47 -0.93
C ALA A 39 -2.46 -2.36 -1.08
N LYS A 40 -3.68 -2.57 -0.54
CA LYS A 40 -4.73 -1.54 -0.53
C LYS A 40 -4.32 -0.30 0.25
N ALA A 41 -3.80 -0.46 1.45
CA ALA A 41 -3.34 0.65 2.28
C ALA A 41 -2.20 1.43 1.60
N TYR A 42 -1.27 0.73 0.96
CA TYR A 42 -0.18 1.33 0.21
C TYR A 42 -0.67 2.11 -1.01
N ILE A 43 -1.59 1.53 -1.79
CA ILE A 43 -2.21 2.22 -2.93
C ILE A 43 -2.96 3.47 -2.46
N ALA A 44 -3.79 3.35 -1.41
CA ALA A 44 -4.54 4.47 -0.87
C ALA A 44 -3.62 5.62 -0.38
N ARG A 45 -2.47 5.30 0.23
CA ARG A 45 -1.46 6.31 0.58
C ARG A 45 -0.95 7.04 -0.66
N LEU A 46 -0.53 6.31 -1.69
CA LEU A 46 -0.03 6.91 -2.93
C LEU A 46 -1.11 7.73 -3.66
N GLU A 47 -2.36 7.29 -3.64
CA GLU A 47 -3.50 8.03 -4.19
C GLU A 47 -3.73 9.33 -3.43
N ASN A 48 -3.65 9.31 -2.10
CA ASN A 48 -3.74 10.53 -1.29
C ASN A 48 -2.61 11.52 -1.62
N ASP A 49 -1.38 11.03 -1.75
CA ASP A 49 -0.23 11.88 -2.10
C ASP A 49 -0.42 12.51 -3.51
N LEU A 50 -0.99 11.77 -4.46
CA LEU A 50 -1.38 12.32 -5.77
C LEU A 50 -2.49 13.37 -5.67
N LEU A 51 -3.49 13.16 -4.81
CA LEU A 51 -4.55 14.14 -4.56
C LEU A 51 -3.97 15.43 -3.96
N VAL A 52 -3.00 15.33 -3.06
CA VAL A 52 -2.27 16.49 -2.51
C VAL A 52 -1.58 17.24 -3.65
N CYS A 53 -0.85 16.55 -4.53
CA CYS A 53 -0.19 17.17 -5.69
C CYS A 53 -1.20 17.90 -6.60
N LEU A 54 -2.35 17.28 -6.89
CA LEU A 54 -3.42 17.89 -7.68
C LEU A 54 -4.04 19.12 -6.97
N SER A 55 -4.23 19.05 -5.66
CA SER A 55 -4.78 20.17 -4.89
C SER A 55 -3.84 21.37 -4.89
N ALA A 56 -2.53 21.14 -4.73
CA ALA A 56 -1.52 22.18 -4.81
C ALA A 56 -1.42 22.75 -6.23
N LEU A 57 -1.54 21.91 -7.27
CA LEU A 57 -1.64 22.41 -8.65
C LEU A 57 -2.85 23.32 -8.86
N ARG A 58 -4.01 23.00 -8.27
CA ARG A 58 -5.22 23.83 -8.31
C ARG A 58 -5.11 25.11 -7.48
N SER A 59 -4.18 25.16 -6.52
CA SER A 59 -3.93 26.36 -5.73
C SER A 59 -3.15 27.43 -6.50
N TYR A 60 -2.47 27.06 -7.59
CA TYR A 60 -1.98 28.04 -8.54
C TYR A 60 -3.18 28.71 -9.21
N GLY A 61 -3.25 30.03 -9.08
CA GLY A 61 -4.31 30.85 -9.67
C GLY A 61 -4.26 30.86 -11.21
N PRO A 62 -4.90 31.85 -11.86
CA PRO A 62 -4.80 32.05 -13.30
C PRO A 62 -3.34 32.00 -13.78
N ILE A 63 -3.11 31.43 -14.97
CA ILE A 63 -1.76 31.26 -15.53
C ILE A 63 -0.97 32.58 -15.55
N GLU A 64 -1.67 33.71 -15.73
CA GLU A 64 -1.07 35.04 -15.74
C GLU A 64 -0.44 35.44 -14.38
N GLN A 65 -0.84 34.78 -13.29
CA GLN A 65 -0.35 35.01 -11.92
C GLN A 65 0.75 34.02 -11.51
N VAL A 66 1.07 33.03 -12.34
CA VAL A 66 2.09 32.01 -12.06
C VAL A 66 3.41 32.45 -12.68
N SER A 67 4.51 32.40 -11.90
CA SER A 67 5.82 32.79 -12.43
C SER A 67 6.25 31.85 -13.56
N ARG A 68 7.03 32.40 -14.50
CA ARG A 68 7.57 31.64 -15.63
C ARG A 68 8.46 30.48 -15.20
N GLU A 69 9.16 30.60 -14.07
CA GLU A 69 9.96 29.52 -13.49
C GLU A 69 9.08 28.34 -13.06
N ILE A 70 7.99 28.61 -12.34
CA ILE A 70 7.05 27.59 -11.90
C ILE A 70 6.37 26.91 -13.10
N LEU A 71 6.01 27.67 -14.13
CA LEU A 71 5.46 27.11 -15.37
C LEU A 71 6.47 26.20 -16.09
N HIS A 72 7.76 26.54 -16.07
CA HIS A 72 8.82 25.69 -16.62
C HIS A 72 8.99 24.41 -15.79
N GLU A 73 9.03 24.52 -14.48
CA GLU A 73 9.16 23.38 -13.57
C GLU A 73 7.96 22.42 -13.71
N ILE A 74 6.72 22.94 -13.74
CA ILE A 74 5.52 22.14 -13.99
C ILE A 74 5.61 21.44 -15.36
N ARG A 75 6.16 22.11 -16.38
CA ARG A 75 6.36 21.51 -17.71
C ARG A 75 7.36 20.36 -17.67
N ASP A 76 8.48 20.52 -16.96
CA ASP A 76 9.49 19.48 -16.80
C ASP A 76 8.92 18.28 -16.03
N LEU A 77 8.21 18.53 -14.93
CA LEU A 77 7.50 17.51 -14.16
C LEU A 77 6.45 16.78 -15.02
N THR A 78 5.74 17.50 -15.90
CA THR A 78 4.79 16.91 -16.84
C THR A 78 5.47 15.95 -17.83
N ILE A 79 6.66 16.30 -18.32
CA ILE A 79 7.44 15.43 -19.22
C ILE A 79 7.87 14.15 -18.49
N VAL A 80 8.34 14.27 -17.25
CA VAL A 80 8.74 13.12 -16.40
C VAL A 80 7.54 12.19 -16.19
N VAL A 81 6.39 12.73 -15.81
CA VAL A 81 5.16 11.94 -15.63
C VAL A 81 4.77 11.28 -16.95
N ARG A 82 4.78 11.99 -18.08
CA ARG A 82 4.38 11.44 -19.39
C ARG A 82 5.28 10.33 -19.91
N ASN A 83 6.59 10.42 -19.63
CA ASN A 83 7.58 9.45 -20.09
C ASN A 83 7.74 8.24 -19.16
N ARG A 84 6.89 8.08 -18.14
CA ARG A 84 6.94 6.95 -17.22
C ARG A 84 6.62 5.63 -17.95
N LYS A 85 7.63 4.77 -18.11
CA LYS A 85 7.45 3.40 -18.64
C LYS A 85 7.11 2.44 -17.50
N LEU A 86 5.81 2.21 -17.28
CA LEU A 86 5.28 1.23 -16.33
C LEU A 86 4.86 -0.06 -17.07
N LYS A 87 5.09 -1.23 -16.47
CA LYS A 87 4.67 -2.53 -17.01
C LYS A 87 3.78 -3.27 -16.00
N PRO A 88 2.48 -2.90 -15.90
CA PRO A 88 1.58 -3.40 -14.84
C PRO A 88 1.39 -4.93 -14.87
N GLU A 89 1.37 -5.52 -16.06
CA GLU A 89 1.23 -6.96 -16.35
C GLU A 89 2.17 -7.87 -15.54
N LYS A 90 3.35 -7.37 -15.13
CA LYS A 90 4.36 -8.19 -14.44
C LYS A 90 4.34 -8.04 -12.92
N GLY A 91 3.46 -7.20 -12.36
CA GLY A 91 3.37 -6.97 -10.91
C GLY A 91 4.72 -6.64 -10.26
N ARG A 92 5.66 -6.05 -11.01
CA ARG A 92 7.04 -5.91 -10.56
C ARG A 92 7.09 -4.91 -9.42
N ARG A 93 7.58 -5.34 -8.26
CA ARG A 93 7.91 -4.46 -7.11
C ARG A 93 8.70 -3.22 -7.54
N LYS A 94 9.54 -3.34 -8.58
CA LYS A 94 10.31 -2.24 -9.16
C LYS A 94 9.43 -1.13 -9.74
N ASP A 95 8.30 -1.45 -10.37
CA ASP A 95 7.41 -0.46 -10.96
C ASP A 95 6.58 0.25 -9.88
N LEU A 96 6.13 -0.47 -8.85
CA LEU A 96 5.52 0.14 -7.66
C LEU A 96 6.48 1.08 -6.92
N ARG A 97 7.77 0.69 -6.79
CA ARG A 97 8.81 1.56 -6.23
C ARG A 97 9.06 2.80 -7.09
N LYS A 98 9.05 2.70 -8.42
CA LYS A 98 9.20 3.87 -9.28
C LYS A 98 8.06 4.86 -9.11
N ILE A 99 6.83 4.38 -8.99
CA ILE A 99 5.66 5.24 -8.75
C ILE A 99 5.81 5.96 -7.40
N ASP A 100 6.21 5.24 -6.36
CA ASP A 100 6.45 5.80 -5.03
C ASP A 100 7.53 6.89 -5.05
N SER A 101 8.69 6.61 -5.66
CA SER A 101 9.75 7.62 -5.81
C SER A 101 9.30 8.85 -6.59
N LEU A 102 8.59 8.66 -7.71
CA LEU A 102 8.05 9.77 -8.48
C LEU A 102 7.06 10.63 -7.67
N ILE A 103 6.24 10.02 -6.83
CA ILE A 103 5.30 10.73 -5.95
C ILE A 103 6.05 11.54 -4.90
N VAL A 104 7.09 10.97 -4.27
CA VAL A 104 7.95 11.69 -3.31
C VAL A 104 8.63 12.90 -3.97
N ASP A 105 9.16 12.72 -5.18
CA ASP A 105 9.80 13.79 -5.94
C ASP A 105 8.77 14.91 -6.26
N LEU A 106 7.57 14.53 -6.72
CA LEU A 106 6.49 15.49 -7.01
C LEU A 106 6.03 16.25 -5.78
N VAL A 107 5.81 15.57 -4.65
CA VAL A 107 5.44 16.21 -3.39
C VAL A 107 6.53 17.17 -2.92
N SER A 108 7.80 16.82 -3.11
CA SER A 108 8.93 17.67 -2.74
C SER A 108 9.00 18.93 -3.60
N SER A 109 8.86 18.81 -4.93
CA SER A 109 8.84 19.96 -5.84
C SER A 109 7.63 20.86 -5.63
N ILE A 110 6.45 20.28 -5.40
CA ILE A 110 5.21 21.04 -5.21
C ILE A 110 5.12 21.65 -3.79
N GLY A 111 5.72 20.99 -2.80
CA GLY A 111 5.73 21.39 -1.38
C GLY A 111 6.85 22.33 -0.96
N GLN A 112 7.79 22.69 -1.85
CA GLN A 112 8.86 23.69 -1.61
C GLN A 112 8.35 25.15 -1.60
N LYS A 113 7.12 25.37 -1.10
CA LYS A 113 6.59 26.69 -0.80
C LYS A 113 6.34 26.80 0.70
N ASN A 114 7.42 27.07 1.43
CA ASN A 114 7.50 27.88 2.65
C ASN A 114 8.95 28.30 2.86
#